data_AF-A0AA48I7K5-F1
#
_entry.id   AF-A0AA48I7K5-F1
#
_cell.length_a   1.000
_cell.length_b   1.000
_cell.length_c   1.000
_cell.angle_alpha   90.00
_cell.angle_beta   90.00
_cell.angle_gamma   90.00
#
_symmetry.space_group_name_H-M   'P 1'
#
loop_
_entity.id
_entity.type
_entity.pdbx_description
1 polymer ?
#
loop_
_entity_poly.entity_id
_entity_poly.type
_entity_poly.pdbx_seq_one_letter_code
_entity_poly.pdbx_strand_id
1 'polypeptide(L)'
;MSFLFGGAPQNAGTVDPVKMEMATVELDMVTDMFNRLVNSCHAKCIQPDPRKHWYAEADLNKGEAVCIDRCTAKFFEVNKKVGDRLNAMGGQAQATGSFGM
;
A
#
# COMPACT_ATOMS: atom_id res chain seq x y z
N MET A 1 -25.35 -13.16 -53.29
CA MET A 1 -25.19 -14.19 -52.26
C MET A 1 -23.71 -14.21 -51.87
N SER A 2 -23.23 -13.27 -51.06
CA SER A 2 -23.31 -13.28 -49.58
C SER A 2 -22.32 -14.26 -48.93
N PHE A 3 -21.05 -13.85 -48.86
CA PHE A 3 -20.05 -14.32 -47.89
C PHE A 3 -19.20 -13.07 -47.57
N LEU A 4 -19.63 -12.12 -46.73
CA LEU A 4 -19.66 -12.22 -45.27
C LEU A 4 -18.47 -13.03 -44.74
N PHE A 5 -17.27 -12.45 -44.70
CA PHE A 5 -16.35 -12.54 -43.55
C PHE A 5 -15.12 -11.66 -43.81
N GLY A 6 -15.36 -10.34 -43.71
CA GLY A 6 -14.31 -9.40 -43.36
C GLY A 6 -14.00 -9.52 -41.87
N GLY A 7 -12.72 -9.58 -41.54
CA GLY A 7 -12.24 -9.65 -40.17
C GLY A 7 -10.73 -9.72 -40.19
N ALA A 8 -10.09 -8.55 -40.30
CA ALA A 8 -8.66 -8.41 -40.05
C ALA A 8 -8.30 -9.07 -38.72
N PRO A 9 -7.12 -9.71 -38.59
CA PRO A 9 -6.65 -10.16 -37.30
C PRO A 9 -6.53 -8.93 -36.39
N GLN A 10 -7.44 -8.82 -35.43
CA GLN A 10 -7.32 -7.84 -34.36
C GLN A 10 -6.05 -8.20 -33.58
N ASN A 11 -5.11 -7.25 -33.57
CA ASN A 11 -3.89 -7.26 -32.78
C ASN A 11 -4.21 -7.62 -31.31
N ALA A 12 -4.13 -8.90 -30.98
CA ALA A 12 -4.04 -9.38 -29.60
C ALA A 12 -2.54 -9.48 -29.27
N GLY A 13 -1.91 -8.39 -28.81
CA GLY A 13 -0.49 -8.49 -28.44
C GLY A 13 0.27 -7.20 -28.13
N THR A 14 -0.29 -6.01 -28.33
CA THR A 14 0.41 -4.78 -27.92
C THR A 14 0.03 -4.43 -26.49
N VAL A 15 0.80 -4.98 -25.55
CA VAL A 15 0.87 -4.45 -24.19
C VAL A 15 1.23 -2.98 -24.27
N ASP A 16 0.36 -2.11 -23.77
CA ASP A 16 0.61 -0.67 -23.72
C ASP A 16 1.71 -0.39 -22.68
N PRO A 17 2.89 0.12 -23.08
CA PRO A 17 4.01 0.32 -22.18
C PRO A 17 3.67 1.24 -21.01
N VAL A 18 2.77 2.22 -21.22
CA VAL A 18 2.33 3.14 -20.16
C VAL A 18 1.51 2.39 -19.10
N LYS A 19 0.66 1.43 -19.52
CA LYS A 19 -0.13 0.63 -18.58
C LYS A 19 0.74 -0.33 -17.77
N MET A 20 1.82 -0.83 -18.36
CA MET A 20 2.79 -1.66 -17.63
C MET A 20 3.57 -0.84 -16.61
N GLU A 21 4.02 0.36 -16.97
CA GLU A 21 4.70 1.25 -16.02
C GLU A 21 3.80 1.60 -14.84
N MET A 22 2.54 1.96 -15.10
CA MET A 22 1.57 2.21 -14.03
C MET A 22 1.36 0.98 -13.13
N ALA A 23 1.25 -0.22 -13.71
CA ALA A 23 1.14 -1.45 -12.95
C ALA A 23 2.39 -1.74 -12.09
N THR A 24 3.59 -1.42 -12.57
CA THR A 24 4.81 -1.57 -11.78
C THR A 24 4.83 -0.63 -10.58
N VAL A 25 4.39 0.62 -10.76
CA VAL A 25 4.29 1.59 -9.66
C VAL A 25 3.29 1.15 -8.60
N GLU A 26 2.16 0.56 -8.99
CA GLU A 26 1.19 0.02 -8.04
C GLU A 26 1.79 -1.11 -7.21
N LEU A 27 2.56 -2.02 -7.82
CA LEU A 27 3.22 -3.11 -7.10
C LEU A 27 4.32 -2.63 -6.16
N ASP A 28 5.11 -1.64 -6.57
CA ASP A 28 6.14 -1.04 -5.72
C ASP A 28 5.51 -0.37 -4.48
N MET A 29 4.38 0.32 -4.67
CA MET A 29 3.64 0.93 -3.57
C MET A 29 3.10 -0.12 -2.58
N VAL A 30 2.50 -1.21 -3.08
CA VAL A 30 2.00 -2.30 -2.22
C VAL A 30 3.15 -2.97 -1.46
N THR A 31 4.31 -3.14 -2.11
CA THR A 31 5.48 -3.76 -1.49
C THR A 31 6.06 -2.88 -0.38
N ASP A 32 6.24 -1.59 -0.60
CA ASP A 32 6.67 -0.65 0.44
C ASP A 32 5.67 -0.58 1.60
N MET A 33 4.36 -0.56 1.30
CA MET A 33 3.29 -0.60 2.29
C MET A 33 3.41 -1.82 3.19
N PHE A 34 3.58 -3.00 2.59
CA PHE A 34 3.71 -4.27 3.32
C PHE A 34 4.96 -4.27 4.21
N ASN A 35 6.11 -3.85 3.69
CA ASN A 35 7.35 -3.81 4.45
C ASN A 35 7.24 -2.87 5.66
N ARG A 36 6.60 -1.71 5.51
CA ARG A 36 6.34 -0.78 6.62
C ARG A 36 5.35 -1.34 7.63
N LEU A 37 4.31 -2.02 7.17
CA LEU A 37 3.32 -2.67 8.04
C LEU A 37 3.98 -3.76 8.90
N VAL A 38 4.76 -4.65 8.28
CA VAL A 38 5.48 -5.72 8.99
C VAL A 38 6.44 -5.12 10.02
N ASN A 39 7.28 -4.16 9.63
CA ASN A 39 8.23 -3.52 10.56
C ASN A 39 7.53 -2.81 11.72
N SER A 40 6.43 -2.09 11.45
CA SER A 40 5.69 -1.36 12.48
C SER A 40 4.99 -2.30 13.46
N CYS A 41 4.33 -3.35 12.96
CA CYS A 41 3.62 -4.28 13.83
C CYS A 41 4.56 -5.21 14.58
N HIS A 42 5.68 -5.62 13.98
CA HIS A 42 6.73 -6.34 14.68
C HIS A 42 7.29 -5.52 15.86
N ALA A 43 7.61 -4.23 15.63
CA ALA A 43 8.11 -3.34 16.68
C ALA A 43 7.10 -3.07 17.81
N LYS A 44 5.79 -3.12 17.53
CA LYS A 44 4.73 -2.82 18.50
C LYS A 44 4.23 -4.04 19.28
N CYS A 45 4.21 -5.20 18.64
CA CYS A 45 3.55 -6.39 19.16
C CYS A 45 4.51 -7.49 19.56
N ILE A 46 5.70 -7.59 18.94
CA ILE A 46 6.67 -8.68 19.17
C ILE A 46 7.90 -8.14 19.89
N GLN A 47 8.42 -6.99 19.49
CA GLN A 47 9.53 -6.35 20.20
C GLN A 47 9.05 -5.73 21.51
N PRO A 48 9.87 -5.82 22.58
CA PRO A 48 9.32 -5.88 23.90
C PRO A 48 9.30 -4.52 24.59
N ASP A 49 8.38 -4.44 25.56
CA ASP A 49 8.55 -3.67 26.80
C ASP A 49 10.06 -3.53 27.15
N PRO A 50 10.53 -2.33 27.51
CA PRO A 50 11.93 -2.07 27.85
C PRO A 50 12.50 -2.97 28.97
N ARG A 51 11.70 -3.81 29.62
CA ARG A 51 12.11 -4.76 30.66
C ARG A 51 12.29 -6.21 30.19
N LYS A 52 11.92 -6.56 28.95
CA LYS A 52 11.88 -7.96 28.48
C LYS A 52 12.83 -8.15 27.30
N HIS A 53 14.14 -8.14 27.53
CA HIS A 53 15.16 -8.16 26.47
C HIS A 53 15.29 -9.48 25.68
N TRP A 54 14.37 -10.44 25.84
CA TRP A 54 14.45 -11.75 25.20
C TRP A 54 13.06 -12.28 24.81
N TYR A 55 13.02 -13.07 23.72
CA TYR A 55 11.86 -13.86 23.34
C TYR A 55 11.75 -15.09 24.25
N ALA A 56 10.57 -15.34 24.80
CA ALA A 56 10.36 -16.46 25.71
C ALA A 56 10.18 -17.78 24.94
N GLU A 57 9.54 -17.73 23.77
CA GLU A 57 9.21 -18.87 22.92
C GLU A 57 9.18 -18.42 21.45
N ALA A 58 9.28 -19.38 20.52
CA ALA A 58 9.30 -19.10 19.08
C ALA A 58 7.90 -18.86 18.49
N ASP A 59 6.88 -19.39 19.16
CA ASP A 59 5.49 -19.27 18.73
C ASP A 59 4.87 -17.96 19.26
N LEU A 60 3.95 -17.40 18.47
CA LEU A 60 3.19 -16.23 18.88
C LEU A 60 2.23 -16.59 20.01
N ASN A 61 2.36 -15.91 21.15
CA ASN A 61 1.36 -16.04 22.20
C ASN A 61 0.04 -15.40 21.76
N LYS A 62 -1.07 -15.76 22.43
CA LYS A 62 -2.40 -15.23 22.11
C LYS A 62 -2.45 -13.69 22.14
N GLY A 63 -1.67 -13.06 23.03
CA GLY A 63 -1.59 -11.60 23.14
C GLY A 63 -0.91 -10.97 21.91
N GLU A 64 0.19 -11.54 21.45
CA GLU A 64 0.94 -11.11 20.27
C GLU A 64 0.10 -11.29 19.01
N ALA A 65 -0.55 -12.45 18.84
CA ALA A 65 -1.44 -12.72 17.71
C ALA A 65 -2.58 -11.68 17.62
N VAL A 66 -3.31 -11.46 18.72
CA VAL A 66 -4.40 -10.47 18.77
C VAL A 66 -3.87 -9.03 18.62
N CYS A 67 -2.65 -8.75 19.11
CA CYS A 67 -2.01 -7.46 18.91
C CYS A 67 -1.74 -7.20 17.42
N ILE A 68 -1.22 -8.19 16.68
CA ILE A 68 -0.92 -8.08 15.25
C ILE A 68 -2.20 -7.74 14.48
N ASP A 69 -3.32 -8.44 14.73
CA ASP A 69 -4.61 -8.15 14.09
C ASP A 69 -5.08 -6.71 14.33
N ARG A 70 -4.94 -6.24 15.58
CA ARG A 70 -5.27 -4.85 15.93
C ARG A 70 -4.30 -3.86 15.31
N CYS A 71 -3.04 -4.21 15.18
CA CYS A 71 -2.00 -3.37 14.62
C CYS A 71 -2.23 -3.14 13.13
N THR A 72 -2.51 -4.20 12.36
CA THR A 72 -2.78 -4.10 10.92
C THR A 72 -4.03 -3.27 10.66
N ALA A 73 -5.12 -3.49 11.41
CA ALA A 73 -6.34 -2.68 11.31
C ALA A 73 -6.07 -1.19 11.56
N LYS A 74 -5.33 -0.86 12.64
CA LYS A 74 -4.94 0.53 12.95
C LYS A 74 -3.99 1.11 11.91
N PHE A 75 -3.09 0.32 11.36
CA PHE A 75 -2.14 0.79 10.35
C PHE A 75 -2.86 1.31 9.12
N PHE A 76 -3.85 0.56 8.60
CA PHE A 76 -4.67 1.01 7.47
C PHE A 76 -5.56 2.20 7.82
N GLU A 77 -6.14 2.23 9.02
CA GLU A 77 -6.92 3.38 9.48
C GLU A 77 -6.07 4.66 9.51
N VAL A 78 -4.85 4.58 10.04
CA VAL A 78 -3.89 5.70 10.06
C VAL A 78 -3.44 6.05 8.66
N ASN A 79 -3.12 5.08 7.82
CA ASN A 79 -2.69 5.29 6.44
C ASN A 79 -3.75 6.07 5.64
N LYS A 80 -5.03 5.70 5.78
CA LYS A 80 -6.15 6.43 5.18
C LYS A 80 -6.24 7.88 5.70
N LYS A 81 -6.21 8.08 7.02
CA LYS A 81 -6.29 9.42 7.61
C LYS A 81 -5.13 10.32 7.17
N VAL A 82 -3.92 9.78 7.05
CA VAL A 82 -2.76 10.50 6.54
C VAL A 82 -2.99 10.88 5.08
N GLY A 83 -3.47 9.96 4.24
CA GLY A 83 -3.84 10.26 2.85
C GLY A 83 -4.88 11.37 2.73
N ASP A 84 -5.97 11.31 3.52
CA ASP A 84 -7.01 12.34 3.54
C ASP A 84 -6.44 13.73 3.92
N ARG A 85 -5.50 13.77 4.88
CA ARG A 85 -4.84 15.02 5.29
C ARG A 85 -3.89 15.56 4.23
N LEU A 86 -3.08 14.71 3.62
CA LEU A 86 -2.17 15.13 2.54
C LEU A 86 -2.95 15.67 1.33
N ASN A 87 -4.08 15.03 0.98
CA ASN A 87 -4.97 15.51 -0.08
C ASN A 87 -5.60 16.86 0.25
N ALA A 88 -6.09 17.03 1.49
CA ALA A 88 -6.64 18.30 1.94
C ALA A 88 -5.59 19.42 1.93
N MET A 89 -4.36 19.14 2.35
CA MET A 89 -3.25 20.09 2.32
C MET A 89 -2.79 20.42 0.89
N GLY A 90 -2.73 19.43 -0.01
CA GLY A 90 -2.39 19.64 -1.42
C GLY A 90 -3.42 20.52 -2.14
N GLY A 91 -4.72 20.30 -1.89
CA GLY A 91 -5.79 21.15 -2.40
C GLY A 91 -5.73 22.59 -1.85
N GLN A 92 -5.36 22.75 -0.58
CA GLN A 92 -5.14 24.07 0.02
C GLN A 92 -3.89 24.78 -0.51
N ALA A 93 -2.78 24.05 -0.72
CA ALA A 93 -1.56 24.60 -1.30
C ALA A 93 -1.78 25.10 -2.74
N GLN A 94 -2.60 24.39 -3.52
CA GLN A 94 -2.98 24.80 -4.87
C GLN A 94 -3.97 25.98 -4.89
N ALA A 95 -4.78 26.15 -3.84
CA ALA A 95 -5.70 27.29 -3.68
C ALA A 95 -5.03 28.56 -3.14
N THR A 96 -3.92 28.45 -2.40
CA THR A 96 -3.24 29.61 -1.78
C THR A 96 -2.10 30.19 -2.61
N GLY A 97 -1.92 29.77 -3.88
CA GLY A 97 -1.12 30.51 -4.87
C GLY A 97 0.32 30.86 -4.49
N SER A 98 0.99 30.10 -3.61
CA SER A 98 2.38 30.34 -3.23
C SER A 98 3.34 29.44 -4.01
N PHE A 99 3.25 29.53 -5.33
CA PHE A 99 4.35 29.27 -6.25
C PHE A 99 4.31 30.37 -7.32
N GLY A 100 4.43 31.61 -6.84
CA GLY A 100 4.65 32.80 -7.66
C GLY A 100 6.01 33.38 -7.28
N MET A 101 6.96 33.25 -8.21
CA MET A 101 8.41 33.54 -8.16
C MET A 101 9.28 32.42 -7.58
#